data_AF-A0A925LYS4-F1
#
_entry.id   AF-A0A925LYS4-F1
#
_cell.length_a   1.000
_cell.length_b   1.000
_cell.length_c   1.000
_cell.angle_alpha   90.00
_cell.angle_beta   90.00
_cell.angle_gamma   90.00
#
_symmetry.space_group_name_H-M   'P 1'
#
loop_
_entity.id
_entity.type
_entity.pdbx_description
1 polymer ?
#
loop_
_entity_poly.entity_id
_entity_poly.type
_entity_poly.pdbx_seq_one_letter_code
_entity_poly.pdbx_strand_id
1 'polypeptide(L)'
;MTTPKNGTKAVEATTPATVSMAPAERPVDDEPTRSTELTELAAVPALKPTQTAEEEITQAIQVLSNLATLKLKTQESKDQSVEVLRKIESLFKLEEPISPQDLEELKTGFKTLNKFALAVNQYYETKTKAEAAKQVLDAILGSFRSNSN
;
A
#
# COMPACT_ATOMS: atom_id res chain seq x y z
N MET A 1 -5.62 -4.63 78.27
CA MET A 1 -5.98 -4.96 76.87
C MET A 1 -4.68 -5.30 76.14
N THR A 2 -4.32 -6.58 76.10
CA THR A 2 -4.56 -7.54 74.99
C THR A 2 -3.60 -7.33 73.80
N THR A 3 -2.54 -8.15 73.75
CA THR A 3 -2.03 -8.75 72.48
C THR A 3 -3.13 -9.67 71.89
N PRO A 4 -3.10 -10.21 70.64
CA PRO A 4 -2.01 -10.35 69.66
C PRO A 4 -2.45 -10.28 68.16
N LYS A 5 -1.63 -10.84 67.25
CA LYS A 5 -1.96 -11.53 65.96
C LYS A 5 -2.24 -10.66 64.73
N ASN A 6 -1.44 -10.80 63.67
CA ASN A 6 -1.45 -11.88 62.67
C ASN A 6 -2.69 -11.86 61.77
N GLY A 7 -2.47 -11.88 60.46
CA GLY A 7 -3.44 -12.40 59.51
C GLY A 7 -3.98 -11.37 58.53
N THR A 8 -3.33 -11.23 57.39
CA THR A 8 -4.05 -10.89 56.16
C THR A 8 -4.46 -12.21 55.51
N LYS A 9 -5.70 -12.64 55.77
CA LYS A 9 -6.38 -13.69 55.02
C LYS A 9 -7.82 -13.25 54.74
N ALA A 10 -8.13 -13.07 53.45
CA ALA A 10 -9.44 -13.30 52.83
C ALA A 10 -9.13 -13.55 51.33
N VAL A 11 -9.14 -14.79 50.81
CA VAL A 11 -10.31 -15.64 50.45
C VAL A 11 -11.02 -15.02 49.24
N GLU A 12 -11.29 -15.63 48.08
CA GLU A 12 -11.35 -16.98 47.51
C GLU A 12 -11.25 -16.73 45.97
N ALA A 13 -10.70 -17.60 45.12
CA ALA A 13 -11.52 -18.61 44.46
C ALA A 13 -10.66 -19.62 43.68
N THR A 14 -11.02 -20.90 43.87
CA THR A 14 -11.05 -21.97 42.86
C THR A 14 -9.73 -22.65 42.44
N THR A 15 -9.32 -23.59 43.31
CA THR A 15 -9.16 -25.06 43.06
C THR A 15 -8.19 -25.62 42.00
N PRO A 16 -7.71 -26.87 42.18
CA PRO A 16 -6.27 -27.15 42.26
C PRO A 16 -5.74 -28.06 41.13
N ALA A 17 -4.44 -27.98 40.88
CA ALA A 17 -3.68 -29.03 40.22
C ALA A 17 -2.74 -29.67 41.25
N THR A 18 -3.04 -30.89 41.68
CA THR A 18 -2.16 -31.74 42.47
C THR A 18 -2.24 -33.16 41.93
N VAL A 19 -1.08 -33.83 41.94
CA VAL A 19 -0.86 -35.30 41.84
C VAL A 19 -0.95 -35.85 40.40
N SER A 20 -0.16 -36.82 39.95
CA SER A 20 0.98 -37.58 40.51
C SER A 20 1.48 -38.52 39.41
N MET A 21 2.71 -39.00 39.58
CA MET A 21 3.16 -40.38 39.30
C MET A 21 3.17 -40.96 37.87
N ALA A 22 4.41 -41.20 37.43
CA ALA A 22 4.96 -42.52 37.08
C ALA A 22 4.67 -43.14 35.68
N PRO A 23 5.57 -44.04 35.21
CA PRO A 23 5.81 -44.34 33.79
C PRO A 23 5.19 -45.69 33.34
N ALA A 24 5.08 -45.90 32.02
CA ALA A 24 5.34 -47.15 31.29
C ALA A 24 4.47 -47.33 30.02
N GLU A 25 5.15 -47.85 28.98
CA GLU A 25 4.66 -48.72 27.88
C GLU A 25 3.97 -48.14 26.62
N ARG A 26 4.44 -48.67 25.48
CA ARG A 26 4.13 -48.37 24.05
C ARG A 26 2.86 -49.13 23.61
N PRO A 27 2.24 -48.83 22.44
CA PRO A 27 2.71 -49.50 21.22
C PRO A 27 2.56 -48.68 19.91
N VAL A 28 3.34 -49.16 18.93
CA VAL A 28 3.36 -48.98 17.47
C VAL A 28 2.18 -48.29 16.77
N ASP A 29 2.50 -47.32 15.92
CA ASP A 29 1.91 -47.18 14.58
C ASP A 29 3.01 -46.68 13.64
N ASP A 30 3.59 -47.62 12.90
CA ASP A 30 4.53 -47.44 11.79
C ASP A 30 3.67 -47.52 10.52
N GLU A 31 3.40 -46.40 9.86
CA GLU A 31 2.82 -46.37 8.52
C GLU A 31 3.93 -45.95 7.55
N PRO A 32 4.42 -46.86 6.69
CA PRO A 32 5.39 -46.51 5.67
C PRO A 32 4.67 -45.88 4.48
N THR A 33 5.17 -44.70 4.11
CA THR A 33 5.12 -44.08 2.77
C THR A 33 4.76 -45.04 1.62
N ARG A 34 3.86 -44.64 0.70
CA ARG A 34 4.16 -44.45 -0.75
C ARG A 34 2.91 -44.25 -1.63
N SER A 35 2.89 -43.10 -2.31
CA SER A 35 2.35 -42.82 -3.66
C SER A 35 0.85 -42.99 -3.94
N THR A 36 0.15 -41.86 -3.91
CA THR A 36 -0.90 -41.53 -4.89
C THR A 36 -0.67 -40.12 -5.44
N GLU A 37 0.35 -40.00 -6.29
CA GLU A 37 0.48 -38.88 -7.22
C GLU A 37 -0.53 -39.12 -8.35
N LEU A 38 -1.73 -38.54 -8.22
CA LEU A 38 -2.64 -38.26 -9.32
C LEU A 38 -3.44 -37.02 -8.92
N THR A 39 -2.85 -35.84 -9.01
CA THR A 39 -3.61 -34.59 -8.90
C THR A 39 -3.15 -33.61 -9.95
N GLU A 40 -4.15 -33.14 -10.67
CA GLU A 40 -4.16 -32.00 -11.57
C GLU A 40 -3.26 -32.12 -12.81
N LEU A 41 -3.89 -32.58 -13.89
CA LEU A 41 -3.58 -32.12 -15.24
C LEU A 41 -3.30 -30.61 -15.18
N ALA A 42 -2.06 -30.25 -15.50
CA ALA A 42 -1.62 -28.87 -15.63
C ALA A 42 -2.71 -28.07 -16.35
N ALA A 43 -3.32 -27.15 -15.59
CA ALA A 43 -4.20 -26.15 -16.14
C ALA A 43 -3.48 -25.50 -17.31
N VAL A 44 -3.98 -25.77 -18.52
CA VAL A 44 -3.72 -24.98 -19.71
C VAL A 44 -3.71 -23.51 -19.27
N PRO A 45 -2.64 -22.74 -19.54
CA PRO A 45 -2.66 -21.33 -19.20
C PRO A 45 -3.85 -20.74 -19.93
N ALA A 46 -4.83 -20.29 -19.16
CA ALA A 46 -6.02 -19.64 -19.68
C ALA A 46 -5.56 -18.57 -20.65
N LEU A 47 -5.85 -18.77 -21.93
CA LEU A 47 -5.74 -17.74 -22.93
C LEU A 47 -6.52 -16.55 -22.37
N LYS A 48 -5.83 -15.44 -22.11
CA LYS A 48 -6.49 -14.18 -21.78
C LYS A 48 -7.58 -13.98 -22.84
N PRO A 49 -8.83 -13.67 -22.43
CA PRO A 49 -9.88 -13.42 -23.40
C PRO A 49 -9.34 -12.38 -24.37
N THR A 50 -9.46 -12.66 -25.66
CA THR A 50 -9.08 -11.76 -26.74
C THR A 50 -9.72 -10.41 -26.43
N GLN A 51 -8.95 -9.47 -25.89
CA GLN A 51 -9.49 -8.15 -25.57
C GLN A 51 -10.00 -7.60 -26.89
N THR A 52 -11.27 -7.26 -26.93
CA THR A 52 -11.82 -6.63 -28.11
C THR A 52 -11.16 -5.25 -28.28
N ALA A 53 -11.01 -4.77 -29.51
CA ALA A 53 -10.44 -3.46 -29.75
C ALA A 53 -11.18 -2.35 -28.96
N GLU A 54 -12.47 -2.52 -28.71
CA GLU A 54 -13.28 -1.64 -27.86
C GLU A 54 -12.86 -1.64 -26.39
N GLU A 55 -12.55 -2.79 -25.81
CA GLU A 55 -12.03 -2.90 -24.44
C GLU A 55 -10.64 -2.28 -24.32
N GLU A 56 -9.76 -2.50 -25.30
CA GLU A 56 -8.42 -1.90 -25.34
C GLU A 56 -8.49 -0.37 -25.46
N ILE A 57 -9.38 0.15 -26.32
CA ILE A 57 -9.66 1.59 -26.43
C ILE A 57 -10.15 2.15 -25.10
N THR A 58 -11.12 1.48 -24.45
CA THR A 58 -11.70 1.93 -23.19
C THR A 58 -10.66 2.00 -22.08
N GLN A 59 -9.82 0.96 -21.95
CA GLN A 59 -8.72 0.95 -20.99
C GLN A 59 -7.70 2.06 -21.29
N ALA A 60 -7.34 2.26 -22.56
CA ALA A 60 -6.39 3.30 -22.94
C ALA A 60 -6.90 4.70 -22.58
N ILE A 61 -8.17 5.00 -22.88
CA ILE A 61 -8.82 6.26 -22.52
C ILE A 61 -8.85 6.45 -21.00
N GLN A 62 -9.16 5.40 -20.23
CA GLN A 62 -9.18 5.49 -18.76
C GLN A 62 -7.79 5.84 -18.19
N VAL A 63 -6.72 5.22 -18.70
CA VAL A 63 -5.35 5.53 -18.26
C VAL A 63 -4.97 6.97 -18.63
N LEU A 64 -5.34 7.43 -19.82
CA LEU A 64 -5.10 8.82 -20.25
C LEU A 64 -5.88 9.84 -19.41
N SER A 65 -7.13 9.54 -19.05
CA SER A 65 -7.94 10.36 -18.15
C SER A 65 -7.33 10.46 -16.74
N ASN A 66 -6.85 9.33 -16.22
CA ASN A 66 -6.13 9.30 -14.94
C ASN A 66 -4.86 10.16 -14.99
N LEU A 67 -4.09 10.10 -16.08
CA LEU A 67 -2.92 10.97 -16.26
C LEU A 67 -3.32 12.46 -16.25
N ALA A 68 -4.38 12.83 -16.98
CA ALA A 68 -4.84 14.22 -17.04
C ALA A 68 -5.24 14.75 -15.66
N THR A 69 -5.96 13.94 -14.89
CA THR A 69 -6.36 14.25 -13.51
C THR A 69 -5.14 14.46 -12.60
N LEU A 70 -4.15 13.56 -12.67
CA LEU A 70 -2.92 13.67 -11.87
C LEU A 70 -2.07 14.88 -12.28
N LYS A 71 -2.05 15.21 -13.57
CA LYS A 71 -1.36 16.41 -14.08
C LYS A 71 -1.96 17.68 -13.49
N LEU A 72 -3.29 17.78 -13.46
CA LEU A 72 -3.99 18.92 -12.87
C LEU A 72 -3.67 19.03 -11.37
N LYS A 73 -3.82 17.93 -10.62
CA LYS A 73 -3.52 17.90 -9.18
C LYS A 73 -2.08 18.32 -8.86
N THR A 74 -1.14 17.91 -9.70
CA THR A 74 0.27 18.31 -9.58
C THR A 74 0.44 19.81 -9.86
N GLN A 75 -0.27 20.36 -10.85
CA GLN A 75 -0.22 21.80 -11.14
C GLN A 75 -0.82 22.64 -10.01
N GLU A 76 -1.97 22.25 -9.46
CA GLU A 76 -2.65 22.97 -8.38
C GLU A 76 -1.81 23.09 -7.11
N SER A 77 -1.00 22.06 -6.81
CA SER A 77 -0.16 22.02 -5.61
C SER A 77 1.26 22.55 -5.83
N LYS A 78 1.62 22.92 -7.07
CA LYS A 78 2.95 23.41 -7.42
C LYS A 78 3.27 24.73 -6.75
N ASP A 79 2.41 25.73 -6.90
CA ASP A 79 2.68 27.09 -6.42
C ASP A 79 2.78 27.14 -4.89
N GLN A 80 1.89 26.40 -4.21
CA GLN A 80 1.95 26.26 -2.76
C GLN A 80 3.24 25.57 -2.30
N SER A 81 3.73 24.57 -3.04
CA SER A 81 4.97 23.88 -2.72
C SER A 81 6.20 24.76 -2.93
N VAL A 82 6.20 25.59 -3.97
CA VAL A 82 7.26 26.58 -4.23
C VAL A 82 7.33 27.61 -3.09
N GLU A 83 6.18 28.08 -2.60
CA GLU A 83 6.15 29.02 -1.49
C GLU A 83 6.70 28.40 -0.19
N VAL A 84 6.39 27.13 0.08
CA VAL A 84 6.99 26.39 1.19
C VAL A 84 8.50 26.28 1.04
N LEU A 85 9.00 25.98 -0.17
CA LEU A 85 10.44 25.93 -0.44
C LEU A 85 11.11 27.28 -0.19
N ARG A 86 10.46 28.39 -0.55
CA ARG A 86 10.96 29.74 -0.27
C ARG A 86 11.06 29.99 1.24
N LYS A 87 10.04 29.60 2.02
CA LYS A 87 10.07 29.69 3.48
C LYS A 87 11.20 28.85 4.08
N ILE A 88 11.39 27.63 3.57
CA ILE A 88 12.49 26.75 3.98
C ILE A 88 13.84 27.42 3.70
N GLU A 89 14.06 27.97 2.50
CA GLU A 89 15.30 28.68 2.18
C GLU A 89 15.56 29.87 3.12
N SER A 90 14.50 30.57 3.54
CA SER A 90 14.61 31.68 4.49
C SER A 90 15.21 31.24 5.82
N LEU A 91 14.87 30.04 6.30
CA LEU A 91 15.42 29.49 7.56
C LEU A 91 16.94 29.29 7.52
N PHE A 92 17.51 29.09 6.33
CA PHE A 92 18.95 28.95 6.17
C PHE A 92 19.66 30.30 5.96
N LYS A 93 18.92 31.38 5.71
CA LYS A 93 19.46 32.72 5.45
C LYS A 93 19.38 33.66 6.66
N LEU A 94 18.41 33.44 7.55
CA LEU A 94 18.24 34.22 8.77
C LEU A 94 18.95 33.55 9.95
N GLU A 95 19.73 34.33 10.69
CA GLU A 95 20.31 33.91 11.98
C GLU A 95 19.34 34.17 13.15
N GLU A 96 18.17 34.76 12.87
CA GLU A 96 17.16 35.08 13.86
C GLU A 96 16.42 33.81 14.36
N PRO A 97 16.07 33.76 15.66
CA PRO A 97 15.32 32.64 16.21
C PRO A 97 13.92 32.54 15.57
N ILE A 98 13.51 31.34 15.21
CA ILE A 98 12.18 31.07 14.66
C ILE A 98 11.09 31.26 15.73
N SER A 99 9.98 31.92 15.36
CA SER A 99 8.83 32.04 16.27
C SER A 99 7.99 30.75 16.29
N PRO A 100 7.18 30.51 17.34
CA PRO A 100 6.26 29.37 17.38
C PRO A 100 5.24 29.38 16.23
N GLN A 101 4.83 30.56 15.77
CA GLN A 101 3.90 30.69 14.64
C GLN A 101 4.55 30.23 13.34
N ASP A 102 5.78 30.68 13.06
CA ASP A 102 6.51 30.29 11.86
C ASP A 102 6.74 28.77 11.81
N LEU A 103 7.00 28.15 12.97
CA LEU A 103 7.14 26.70 13.07
C LEU A 103 5.85 25.96 12.66
N GLU A 104 4.68 26.43 13.09
CA GLU A 104 3.39 25.81 12.72
C GLU A 104 3.05 26.02 11.24
N GLU A 105 3.35 27.19 10.68
CA GLU A 105 3.23 27.45 9.25
C GLU A 105 4.12 26.53 8.43
N LEU A 106 5.37 26.34 8.86
CA LEU A 106 6.33 25.46 8.21
C LEU A 106 5.90 23.98 8.28
N LYS A 107 5.41 23.51 9.44
CA LYS A 107 4.83 22.16 9.59
C LYS A 107 3.68 21.93 8.63
N THR A 108 2.80 22.91 8.48
CA THR A 108 1.69 22.84 7.52
C THR A 108 2.22 22.83 6.09
N GLY A 109 3.22 23.66 5.79
CA GLY A 109 3.93 23.68 4.52
C GLY A 109 4.56 22.34 4.14
N PHE A 110 5.24 21.68 5.09
CA PHE A 110 5.84 20.36 4.85
C PHE A 110 4.82 19.29 4.49
N LYS A 111 3.61 19.35 5.06
CA LYS A 111 2.51 18.46 4.65
C LYS A 111 2.10 18.72 3.20
N THR A 112 2.03 19.98 2.78
CA THR A 112 1.75 20.35 1.39
C THR A 112 2.85 19.86 0.45
N LEU A 113 4.12 20.08 0.80
CA LEU A 113 5.27 19.64 0.02
C LEU A 113 5.29 18.11 -0.13
N ASN A 114 5.01 17.36 0.94
CA ASN A 114 4.91 15.90 0.89
C ASN A 114 3.78 15.44 -0.03
N LYS A 115 2.59 16.05 0.05
CA LYS A 115 1.47 15.75 -0.85
C LYS A 115 1.81 16.01 -2.31
N PHE A 116 2.46 17.13 -2.60
CA PHE A 116 2.93 17.45 -3.94
C PHE A 116 3.96 16.43 -4.43
N ALA A 117 4.96 16.08 -3.63
CA ALA A 117 5.96 15.07 -3.99
C ALA A 117 5.32 13.70 -4.32
N LEU A 118 4.37 13.25 -3.50
CA LEU A 118 3.63 12.01 -3.77
C LEU A 118 2.79 12.11 -5.06
N ALA A 119 2.13 13.25 -5.30
CA ALA A 119 1.36 13.48 -6.52
C ALA A 119 2.25 13.50 -7.77
N VAL A 120 3.42 14.14 -7.70
CA VAL A 120 4.43 14.18 -8.76
C VAL A 120 4.92 12.76 -9.07
N ASN A 121 5.24 11.97 -8.05
CA ASN A 121 5.69 10.59 -8.26
C ASN A 121 4.60 9.76 -8.96
N GLN A 122 3.37 9.81 -8.46
CA GLN A 122 2.23 9.11 -9.05
C GLN A 122 1.96 9.56 -10.50
N TYR A 123 2.13 10.84 -10.79
CA TYR A 123 2.03 11.38 -12.14
C TYR A 123 3.06 10.73 -13.08
N TYR A 124 4.33 10.63 -12.67
CA TYR A 124 5.36 10.00 -13.50
C TYR A 124 5.13 8.50 -13.69
N GLU A 125 4.73 7.78 -12.64
CA GLU A 125 4.36 6.36 -12.75
C GLU A 125 3.20 6.14 -13.73
N THR A 126 2.20 7.01 -13.69
CA THR A 126 1.03 6.94 -14.57
C THR A 126 1.39 7.39 -15.99
N LYS A 127 2.30 8.36 -16.16
CA LYS A 127 2.76 8.86 -17.46
C LYS A 127 3.34 7.75 -18.31
N THR A 128 4.17 6.87 -17.73
CA THR A 128 4.73 5.71 -18.44
C THR A 128 3.63 4.78 -18.94
N LYS A 129 2.61 4.50 -18.12
CA LYS A 129 1.46 3.66 -18.51
C LYS A 129 0.61 4.34 -19.59
N ALA A 130 0.43 5.66 -19.48
CA ALA A 130 -0.33 6.46 -20.42
C ALA A 130 0.38 6.59 -21.79
N GLU A 131 1.71 6.60 -21.83
CA GLU A 131 2.49 6.55 -23.07
C GLU A 131 2.25 5.23 -23.81
N ALA A 132 2.24 4.09 -23.10
CA ALA A 132 1.90 2.80 -23.67
C ALA A 132 0.43 2.74 -24.15
N ALA A 133 -0.50 3.24 -23.33
CA ALA A 133 -1.92 3.35 -23.70
C ALA A 133 -2.13 4.21 -24.96
N LYS A 134 -1.40 5.31 -25.10
CA LYS A 134 -1.41 6.15 -26.30
C LYS A 134 -0.96 5.38 -27.54
N GLN A 135 0.12 4.59 -27.43
CA GLN A 135 0.60 3.78 -28.56
C GLN A 135 -0.44 2.75 -29.00
N VAL A 136 -1.10 2.08 -28.05
CA VAL A 136 -2.19 1.13 -28.34
C VAL A 136 -3.33 1.84 -29.07
N LEU A 137 -3.78 2.98 -28.54
CA LEU A 137 -4.85 3.76 -29.15
C LEU A 137 -4.47 4.25 -30.56
N ASP A 138 -3.26 4.74 -30.75
CA ASP A 138 -2.76 5.18 -32.05
C ASP A 138 -2.70 4.03 -33.07
N ALA A 139 -2.28 2.83 -32.64
CA ALA A 139 -2.22 1.64 -33.49
C ALA A 139 -3.62 1.18 -33.92
N ILE A 140 -4.56 1.12 -32.98
CA ILE A 140 -5.96 0.76 -33.26
C ILE A 140 -6.59 1.78 -34.20
N LEU A 141 -6.49 3.08 -33.90
CA LEU A 141 -7.06 4.12 -34.75
C LEU A 141 -6.36 4.22 -36.12
N GLY A 142 -5.07 3.92 -36.18
CA GLY A 142 -4.30 3.83 -37.42
C GLY A 142 -4.76 2.67 -38.31
N SER A 143 -5.03 1.50 -37.73
CA SER A 143 -5.54 0.35 -38.48
C SER A 143 -6.96 0.59 -39.01
N PHE A 144 -7.85 1.20 -38.21
CA PHE A 144 -9.19 1.59 -38.66
C PHE A 144 -9.16 2.56 -39.85
N ARG A 145 -8.29 3.57 -39.82
CA ARG A 145 -8.13 4.52 -40.94
C ARG A 145 -7.58 3.87 -42.19
N SER A 146 -6.62 2.96 -42.04
CA SER A 146 -5.99 2.29 -43.19
C SER A 146 -6.92 1.28 -43.86
N ASN A 147 -7.81 0.66 -43.08
CA ASN A 147 -8.77 -0.34 -43.57
C ASN A 147 -10.05 0.28 -44.18
N SER A 148 -10.18 1.62 -44.19
CA SER A 148 -11.30 2.36 -44.80
C SER A 148 -10.96 3.00 -46.16
N ASN A 149 -9.79 2.71 -46.74
CA ASN A 149 -9.40 3.10 -48.11
C ASN A 149 -9.44 1.88 -49.03
#